data_AF-A0AAD3VR34-F1
#
_entry.id   AF-A0AAD3VR34-F1
#
_cell.length_a   1.000
_cell.length_b   1.000
_cell.length_c   1.000
_cell.angle_alpha   90.00
_cell.angle_beta   90.00
_cell.angle_gamma   90.00
#
_symmetry.space_group_name_H-M   'P 1'
#
loop_
_entity.id
_entity.type
_entity.pdbx_description
1 polymer ?
#
loop_
_entity_poly.entity_id
_entity_poly.type
_entity_poly.pdbx_seq_one_letter_code
_entity_poly.pdbx_strand_id
1 'polypeptide(L)'
;MNDLLTFVSRRVHTSGNPPFAGYVRIKGNTIDLIGEGLPDYDEGIMIDVGTQKIVPGFIDLHVHGCAGYDAVLSEEDPIPAMARFLAENGTTAFQPTSGAAPLKLLDRTIERVKAACYSKVAGSRVLGLHMEGPFLNKSKKGAMAEEYIIPASLGLVEKWVTQAQGTISQMTIAPEIPNALEVIRYLVKQGIAVAAGHTDATYEEMHDAFRAGVSVGSHTFNAMRGIHQREPGALGALLTHEGVTCEIVADGHHVHPGSIRLAAACKGDRYLCLVTDGMMATGLGEGEYQLMGRQVRVDSHGTARLHDGTIAGSTATMNQCLKTAVEQARIPFDSALLMATLNPARVAGVDQRKGSLAVGKDADLVVLDDDYRVVWSVAEGVVYKSPEGALES
;
A
#
# COMPACT_ATOMS: atom_id res chain seq x y z
N MET A 1 -13.82 30.78 -7.69
CA MET A 1 -13.04 31.21 -6.51
C MET A 1 -12.03 30.10 -6.25
N ASN A 2 -10.76 30.42 -6.04
CA ASN A 2 -9.79 29.41 -5.60
C ASN A 2 -10.12 29.17 -4.13
N ASP A 3 -10.91 28.14 -3.84
CA ASP A 3 -11.36 27.86 -2.48
C ASP A 3 -10.15 27.48 -1.64
N LEU A 4 -9.71 28.44 -0.82
CA LEU A 4 -8.68 28.23 0.19
C LEU A 4 -9.31 27.46 1.35
N LEU A 5 -8.68 26.37 1.75
CA LEU A 5 -9.10 25.55 2.87
C LEU A 5 -7.94 25.40 3.85
N THR A 6 -8.13 25.76 5.11
CA THR A 6 -7.11 25.63 6.15
C THR A 6 -7.56 24.65 7.22
N PHE A 7 -6.75 23.63 7.48
CA PHE A 7 -6.91 22.76 8.65
C PHE A 7 -6.01 23.25 9.78
N VAL A 8 -6.55 23.41 10.98
CA VAL A 8 -5.82 23.87 12.18
C VAL A 8 -5.83 22.76 13.23
N SER A 9 -4.68 22.50 13.85
CA SER A 9 -4.54 21.47 14.87
C SER A 9 -3.41 21.77 15.86
N ARG A 10 -3.55 21.25 17.08
CA ARG A 10 -2.44 21.20 18.07
C ARG A 10 -1.37 20.15 17.77
N ARG A 11 -1.59 19.27 16.78
CA ARG A 11 -0.72 18.14 16.41
C ARG A 11 -0.64 17.99 14.89
N VAL A 12 0.22 18.79 14.26
CA VAL A 12 0.56 18.65 12.83
C VAL A 12 1.85 17.83 12.69
N HIS A 13 1.79 16.72 11.96
CA HIS A 13 2.93 15.86 11.65
C HIS A 13 3.33 16.02 10.18
N THR A 14 4.56 16.44 9.90
CA THR A 14 5.05 16.73 8.52
C THR A 14 5.88 15.60 7.89
N SER A 15 5.92 14.42 8.52
CA SER A 15 6.82 13.29 8.25
C SER A 15 8.27 13.52 8.71
N GLY A 16 8.66 12.88 9.83
CA GLY A 16 10.04 12.86 10.31
C GLY A 16 10.48 14.04 11.17
N ASN A 17 9.58 14.98 11.47
CA ASN A 17 9.79 16.06 12.44
C ASN A 17 8.83 15.92 13.62
N PRO A 18 9.19 16.42 14.82
CA PRO A 18 8.27 16.46 15.96
C PRO A 18 6.97 17.20 15.62
N PRO A 19 5.83 16.78 16.18
CA PRO A 19 4.56 17.46 15.94
C PRO A 19 4.56 18.86 16.56
N PHE A 20 3.84 19.78 15.92
CA PHE A 20 3.65 21.15 16.40
C PHE A 20 2.18 21.58 16.35
N ALA A 21 1.84 22.64 17.10
CA ALA A 21 0.55 23.29 17.00
C ALA A 21 0.60 24.31 15.84
N GLY A 22 -0.30 24.17 14.88
CA GLY A 22 -0.21 24.92 13.63
C GLY A 22 -1.36 24.64 12.67
N TYR A 23 -1.11 24.94 11.40
CA TYR A 23 -2.08 24.79 10.33
C TYR A 23 -1.47 24.32 9.02
N VAL A 24 -2.32 23.75 8.17
CA VAL A 24 -2.02 23.36 6.79
C VAL A 24 -3.08 23.98 5.88
N ARG A 25 -2.67 24.88 4.99
CA ARG A 25 -3.54 25.51 3.99
C ARG A 25 -3.39 24.82 2.64
N ILE A 26 -4.52 24.53 2.03
CA ILE A 26 -4.67 23.93 0.72
C ILE A 26 -5.24 24.98 -0.23
N LYS A 27 -4.70 25.00 -1.46
CA LYS A 27 -5.20 25.80 -2.57
C LYS A 27 -5.27 24.92 -3.82
N GLY A 28 -6.49 24.68 -4.31
CA GLY A 28 -6.69 23.71 -5.38
C GLY A 28 -6.18 22.34 -4.94
N ASN A 29 -5.27 21.75 -5.71
CA ASN A 29 -4.71 20.43 -5.45
C ASN A 29 -3.37 20.42 -4.70
N THR A 30 -2.93 21.56 -4.17
CA THR A 30 -1.59 21.69 -3.56
C THR A 30 -1.64 22.25 -2.14
N ILE A 31 -0.66 21.86 -1.33
CA ILE A 31 -0.37 22.50 -0.05
C ILE A 31 0.26 23.86 -0.34
N ASP A 32 -0.43 24.92 0.04
CA ASP A 32 -0.04 26.31 -0.22
C ASP A 32 0.79 26.89 0.92
N LEU A 33 0.41 26.62 2.17
CA LEU A 33 1.14 27.08 3.36
C LEU A 33 1.10 26.05 4.50
N ILE A 34 2.14 26.04 5.31
CA ILE A 34 2.21 25.36 6.60
C ILE A 34 2.82 26.35 7.59
N GLY A 35 2.24 26.50 8.77
CA GLY A 35 2.74 27.43 9.79
C GLY A 35 2.43 26.97 11.21
N GLU A 36 3.22 27.46 12.17
CA GLU A 36 2.96 27.28 13.61
C GLU A 36 1.96 28.31 14.12
N GLY A 37 1.23 27.96 15.18
CA GLY A 37 0.22 28.82 15.79
C GLY A 37 -1.07 28.91 14.97
N LEU A 38 -1.78 30.02 15.14
CA LEU A 38 -2.98 30.32 14.34
C LEU A 38 -2.58 31.07 13.06
N PRO A 39 -3.28 30.83 11.95
CA PRO A 39 -3.04 31.58 10.72
C PRO A 39 -3.33 33.08 10.94
N ASP A 40 -2.44 33.95 10.47
CA ASP A 40 -2.60 35.42 10.48
C ASP A 40 -3.25 35.91 9.16
N TYR A 41 -4.37 35.28 8.79
CA TYR A 41 -5.17 35.63 7.61
C TYR A 41 -6.62 35.14 7.78
N ASP A 42 -7.58 35.92 7.23
CA ASP A 42 -9.02 35.63 7.31
C ASP A 42 -9.61 35.09 5.99
N GLU A 43 -8.77 34.70 5.02
CA GLU A 43 -9.21 34.21 3.72
C GLU A 43 -9.49 32.70 3.71
N GLY A 44 -10.67 32.30 3.23
CA GLY A 44 -11.03 30.90 2.97
C GLY A 44 -11.84 30.24 4.09
N ILE A 45 -12.03 28.92 3.97
CA ILE A 45 -12.70 28.10 4.98
C ILE A 45 -11.63 27.60 5.96
N MET A 46 -11.93 27.68 7.26
CA MET A 46 -11.08 27.14 8.31
C MET A 46 -11.79 25.99 9.03
N ILE A 47 -11.08 24.86 9.16
CA ILE A 47 -11.51 23.68 9.91
C ILE A 47 -10.53 23.49 11.06
N ASP A 48 -10.94 23.89 12.27
CA ASP A 48 -10.20 23.60 13.50
C ASP A 48 -10.56 22.19 13.97
N VAL A 49 -9.56 21.29 13.96
CA VAL A 49 -9.70 19.91 14.41
C VAL A 49 -9.18 19.71 15.84
N GLY A 50 -8.89 20.81 16.54
CA GLY A 50 -8.57 20.86 17.96
C GLY A 50 -7.32 20.06 18.30
N THR A 51 -7.50 18.96 19.03
CA THR A 51 -6.41 18.04 19.37
C THR A 51 -6.18 16.96 18.33
N GLN A 52 -7.06 16.71 17.36
CA GLN A 52 -6.88 15.63 16.37
C GLN A 52 -5.60 15.80 15.55
N LYS A 53 -4.96 14.71 15.11
CA LYS A 53 -3.67 14.75 14.41
C LYS A 53 -3.89 15.06 12.94
N ILE A 54 -3.16 16.03 12.39
CA ILE A 54 -3.04 16.21 10.94
C ILE A 54 -1.77 15.48 10.49
N VAL A 55 -1.91 14.51 9.61
CA VAL A 55 -0.80 13.68 9.08
C VAL A 55 -0.85 13.68 7.55
N PRO A 56 0.23 13.30 6.84
CA PRO A 56 0.17 13.13 5.38
C PRO A 56 -0.80 12.02 4.99
N GLY A 57 -1.38 12.16 3.80
CA GLY A 57 -2.20 11.13 3.14
C GLY A 57 -1.51 9.78 3.11
N PHE A 58 -2.21 8.71 3.51
CA PHE A 58 -1.62 7.37 3.47
C PHE A 58 -1.48 6.85 2.04
N ILE A 59 -0.48 6.01 1.80
CA ILE A 59 -0.20 5.40 0.50
C ILE A 59 -0.15 3.90 0.65
N ASP A 60 -0.97 3.19 -0.13
CA ASP A 60 -1.04 1.74 -0.08
C ASP A 60 -0.59 1.10 -1.40
N LEU A 61 0.52 0.36 -1.37
CA LEU A 61 1.13 -0.23 -2.56
C LEU A 61 0.64 -1.65 -2.86
N HIS A 62 -0.19 -2.22 -1.98
CA HIS A 62 -0.64 -3.60 -2.12
C HIS A 62 -2.10 -3.73 -1.67
N VAL A 63 -3.03 -3.61 -2.62
CA VAL A 63 -4.49 -3.69 -2.39
C VAL A 63 -5.16 -4.45 -3.53
N HIS A 64 -5.65 -5.65 -3.27
CA HIS A 64 -6.41 -6.44 -4.23
C HIS A 64 -7.86 -6.00 -4.38
N GLY A 65 -8.46 -5.47 -3.32
CA GLY A 65 -9.88 -5.13 -3.32
C GLY A 65 -10.31 -4.40 -2.05
N CYS A 66 -11.52 -3.83 -2.10
CA CYS A 66 -12.23 -3.26 -0.96
C CYS A 66 -13.68 -2.95 -1.34
N ALA A 67 -14.54 -2.73 -0.35
CA ALA A 67 -15.94 -2.33 -0.52
C ALA A 67 -16.75 -3.24 -1.49
N GLY A 68 -16.45 -4.54 -1.50
CA GLY A 68 -17.10 -5.53 -2.37
C GLY A 68 -16.53 -5.64 -3.78
N TYR A 69 -15.47 -4.90 -4.09
CA TYR A 69 -14.80 -4.91 -5.38
C TYR A 69 -13.42 -5.59 -5.30
N ASP A 70 -13.06 -6.29 -6.37
CA ASP A 70 -11.76 -6.92 -6.58
C ASP A 70 -11.17 -6.39 -7.90
N ALA A 71 -9.90 -5.97 -7.87
CA ALA A 71 -9.21 -5.33 -8.99
C ALA A 71 -9.14 -6.19 -10.27
N VAL A 72 -9.28 -7.51 -10.14
CA VAL A 72 -9.19 -8.47 -11.24
C VAL A 72 -10.54 -9.12 -11.53
N LEU A 73 -11.23 -9.60 -10.50
CA LEU A 73 -12.40 -10.47 -10.64
C LEU A 73 -13.69 -9.70 -10.90
N SER A 74 -13.81 -8.45 -10.48
CA SER A 74 -15.02 -7.66 -10.70
C SER A 74 -15.35 -7.52 -12.19
N GLU A 75 -16.60 -7.79 -12.56
CA GLU A 75 -17.08 -7.67 -13.93
C GLU A 75 -17.14 -6.22 -14.39
N GLU A 76 -17.65 -5.32 -13.55
CA GLU A 76 -17.58 -3.87 -13.74
C GLU A 76 -16.19 -3.34 -13.39
N ASP A 77 -15.88 -2.11 -13.80
CA ASP A 77 -14.60 -1.47 -13.46
C ASP A 77 -14.57 -1.13 -11.97
N PRO A 78 -13.72 -1.80 -11.14
CA PRO A 78 -13.74 -1.63 -9.70
C PRO A 78 -13.01 -0.36 -9.23
N ILE A 79 -12.14 0.20 -10.08
CA ILE A 79 -11.15 1.20 -9.66
C ILE A 79 -11.79 2.48 -9.09
N PRO A 80 -12.88 3.04 -9.66
CA PRO A 80 -13.53 4.22 -9.08
C PRO A 80 -14.12 3.97 -7.69
N ALA A 81 -14.74 2.80 -7.47
CA ALA A 81 -15.33 2.45 -6.18
C ALA A 81 -14.24 2.22 -5.12
N MET A 82 -13.17 1.51 -5.49
CA MET A 82 -12.00 1.31 -4.63
C MET A 82 -11.36 2.64 -4.23
N ALA A 83 -11.11 3.52 -5.20
CA ALA A 83 -10.51 4.84 -4.95
C ALA A 83 -11.37 5.69 -4.01
N ARG A 84 -12.70 5.66 -4.16
CA ARG A 84 -13.61 6.39 -3.27
C ARG A 84 -13.53 5.86 -1.83
N PHE A 85 -13.66 4.55 -1.66
CA PHE A 85 -13.60 3.91 -0.33
C PHE A 85 -12.27 4.16 0.36
N LEU A 86 -11.15 4.00 -0.35
CA LEU A 86 -9.82 4.22 0.19
C LEU A 86 -9.62 5.66 0.66
N ALA A 87 -10.09 6.65 -0.12
CA ALA A 87 -10.03 8.06 0.28
C ALA A 87 -10.84 8.30 1.56
N GLU A 88 -12.06 7.80 1.63
CA GLU A 88 -12.92 7.90 2.84
C GLU A 88 -12.30 7.26 4.09
N ASN A 89 -11.33 6.36 3.91
CA ASN A 89 -10.59 5.67 4.98
C ASN A 89 -9.11 6.13 5.08
N GLY A 90 -8.78 7.32 4.57
CA GLY A 90 -7.50 7.99 4.81
C GLY A 90 -6.37 7.62 3.84
N THR A 91 -6.56 6.64 2.96
CA THR A 91 -5.60 6.32 1.91
C THR A 91 -5.82 7.26 0.74
N THR A 92 -4.88 8.18 0.47
CA THR A 92 -5.03 9.20 -0.58
C THR A 92 -4.38 8.80 -1.89
N ALA A 93 -3.53 7.76 -1.89
CA ALA A 93 -2.97 7.19 -3.10
C ALA A 93 -2.76 5.67 -2.95
N PHE A 94 -2.87 4.92 -4.04
CA PHE A 94 -2.77 3.46 -3.97
C PHE A 94 -2.35 2.80 -5.29
N GLN A 95 -1.94 1.54 -5.21
CA GLN A 95 -1.73 0.64 -6.34
C GLN A 95 -2.77 -0.49 -6.31
N PRO A 96 -3.78 -0.48 -7.21
CA PRO A 96 -4.60 -1.66 -7.45
C PRO A 96 -3.68 -2.85 -7.73
N THR A 97 -3.94 -3.99 -7.11
CA THR A 97 -3.05 -5.15 -7.17
C THR A 97 -3.73 -6.35 -7.79
N SER A 98 -3.12 -6.93 -8.82
CA SER A 98 -3.57 -8.20 -9.38
C SER A 98 -2.83 -9.37 -8.75
N GLY A 99 -3.52 -10.42 -8.31
CA GLY A 99 -2.89 -11.73 -8.08
C GLY A 99 -2.72 -12.53 -9.38
N ALA A 100 -2.17 -13.74 -9.29
CA ALA A 100 -2.15 -14.68 -10.42
C ALA A 100 -3.60 -15.03 -10.86
N ALA A 101 -3.91 -14.80 -12.14
CA ALA A 101 -5.24 -14.94 -12.70
C ALA A 101 -5.19 -15.35 -14.19
N PRO A 102 -6.32 -15.72 -14.82
CA PRO A 102 -6.36 -15.92 -16.27
C PRO A 102 -5.82 -14.71 -17.02
N LEU A 103 -4.96 -14.93 -18.02
CA LEU A 103 -4.27 -13.85 -18.74
C LEU A 103 -5.23 -12.80 -19.33
N LYS A 104 -6.42 -13.20 -19.76
CA LYS A 104 -7.45 -12.27 -20.27
C LYS A 104 -7.94 -11.29 -19.20
N LEU A 105 -8.01 -11.72 -17.93
CA LEU A 105 -8.37 -10.83 -16.82
C LEU A 105 -7.23 -9.89 -16.49
N LEU A 106 -5.98 -10.36 -16.51
CA LEU A 106 -4.80 -9.51 -16.33
C LEU A 106 -4.71 -8.44 -17.42
N ASP A 107 -4.88 -8.82 -18.69
CA ASP A 107 -4.92 -7.89 -19.83
C ASP A 107 -6.02 -6.83 -19.62
N ARG A 108 -7.21 -7.22 -19.13
CA ARG A 108 -8.31 -6.30 -18.83
C ARG A 108 -7.98 -5.35 -17.67
N THR A 109 -7.38 -5.87 -16.59
CA THR A 109 -6.98 -5.08 -15.42
C THR A 109 -5.93 -4.04 -15.81
N ILE A 110 -4.96 -4.38 -16.67
CA ILE A 110 -3.99 -3.43 -17.22
C ILE A 110 -4.70 -2.27 -17.93
N GLU A 111 -5.69 -2.53 -18.78
CA GLU A 111 -6.45 -1.46 -19.46
C GLU A 111 -7.21 -0.56 -18.48
N ARG A 112 -7.87 -1.15 -17.48
CA ARG A 112 -8.63 -0.40 -16.46
C ARG A 112 -7.74 0.51 -15.63
N VAL A 113 -6.64 -0.03 -15.11
CA VAL A 113 -5.70 0.75 -14.30
C VAL A 113 -5.02 1.83 -15.14
N LYS A 114 -4.67 1.53 -16.40
CA LYS A 114 -4.17 2.53 -17.34
C LYS A 114 -5.15 3.69 -17.51
N ALA A 115 -6.43 3.39 -17.79
CA ALA A 115 -7.46 4.42 -17.93
C ALA A 115 -7.61 5.25 -16.65
N ALA A 116 -7.61 4.62 -15.47
CA ALA A 116 -7.73 5.32 -14.19
C ALA A 116 -6.52 6.21 -13.87
N CYS A 117 -5.31 5.82 -14.28
CA CYS A 117 -4.10 6.64 -14.11
C CYS A 117 -4.16 7.94 -14.94
N TYR A 118 -4.66 7.86 -16.18
CA TYR A 118 -4.70 8.98 -17.12
C TYR A 118 -5.91 9.89 -16.95
N SER A 119 -7.11 9.33 -16.79
CA SER A 119 -8.35 10.12 -16.72
C SER A 119 -8.62 10.71 -15.33
N LYS A 120 -7.91 10.23 -14.31
CA LYS A 120 -8.21 10.41 -12.87
C LYS A 120 -9.60 9.86 -12.51
N VAL A 121 -9.67 9.21 -11.36
CA VAL A 121 -10.94 8.81 -10.74
C VAL A 121 -11.18 9.67 -9.51
N ALA A 122 -12.44 9.85 -9.12
CA ALA A 122 -12.76 10.50 -7.86
C ALA A 122 -12.30 9.59 -6.70
N GLY A 123 -11.57 10.15 -5.74
CA GLY A 123 -11.02 9.41 -4.60
C GLY A 123 -9.50 9.42 -4.59
N SER A 124 -8.93 8.33 -4.09
CA SER A 124 -7.48 8.15 -4.00
C SER A 124 -6.82 8.15 -5.38
N ARG A 125 -5.63 8.72 -5.47
CA ARG A 125 -4.81 8.70 -6.68
C ARG A 125 -4.31 7.28 -6.98
N VAL A 126 -4.63 6.77 -8.17
CA VAL A 126 -4.03 5.54 -8.69
C VAL A 126 -2.58 5.83 -9.10
N LEU A 127 -1.63 5.12 -8.49
CA LEU A 127 -0.18 5.27 -8.72
C LEU A 127 0.36 4.34 -9.81
N GLY A 128 -0.46 3.39 -10.25
CA GLY A 128 -0.10 2.35 -11.22
C GLY A 128 -0.57 0.98 -10.73
N LEU A 129 -0.41 -0.02 -11.59
CA LEU A 129 -0.73 -1.41 -11.31
C LEU A 129 0.44 -2.06 -10.57
N HIS A 130 0.14 -2.70 -9.44
CA HIS A 130 1.00 -3.72 -8.86
C HIS A 130 0.58 -5.09 -9.40
N MET A 131 1.44 -5.72 -10.19
CA MET A 131 1.23 -7.10 -10.64
C MET A 131 1.87 -8.09 -9.66
N GLU A 132 1.07 -8.66 -8.77
CA GLU A 132 1.52 -9.72 -7.87
C GLU A 132 1.51 -11.08 -8.59
N GLY A 133 2.65 -11.41 -9.23
CA GLY A 133 2.75 -12.56 -10.14
C GLY A 133 2.33 -12.21 -11.58
N PRO A 134 2.09 -13.24 -12.43
CA PRO A 134 1.92 -14.66 -12.10
C PRO A 134 3.22 -15.48 -12.04
N PHE A 135 4.39 -14.84 -12.15
CA PHE A 135 5.71 -15.51 -12.15
C PHE A 135 6.21 -15.81 -10.74
N LEU A 136 5.56 -16.75 -10.08
CA LEU A 136 5.77 -17.06 -8.67
C LEU A 136 6.19 -18.52 -8.47
N ASN A 137 6.59 -18.87 -7.24
CA ASN A 137 6.87 -20.25 -6.88
C ASN A 137 5.59 -20.94 -6.40
N LYS A 138 5.20 -22.03 -7.06
CA LYS A 138 4.00 -22.81 -6.72
C LYS A 138 4.00 -23.34 -5.28
N SER A 139 5.17 -23.68 -4.72
CA SER A 139 5.28 -24.14 -3.33
C SER A 139 4.95 -23.04 -2.31
N LYS A 140 4.94 -21.77 -2.75
CA LYS A 140 4.63 -20.58 -1.98
C LYS A 140 3.40 -19.86 -2.50
N LYS A 141 2.45 -20.56 -3.14
CA LYS A 141 1.26 -19.96 -3.73
C LYS A 141 0.37 -19.17 -2.76
N GLY A 142 0.41 -19.46 -1.46
CA GLY A 142 -0.50 -18.85 -0.49
C GLY A 142 -1.97 -19.05 -0.90
N ALA A 143 -2.73 -17.95 -0.99
CA ALA A 143 -4.12 -17.97 -1.42
C ALA A 143 -4.31 -18.10 -2.94
N MET A 144 -3.26 -17.95 -3.75
CA MET A 144 -3.37 -17.97 -5.21
C MET A 144 -3.76 -19.35 -5.75
N ALA A 145 -4.52 -19.34 -6.84
CA ALA A 145 -4.82 -20.54 -7.62
C ALA A 145 -3.56 -21.01 -8.38
N GLU A 146 -3.16 -22.25 -8.15
CA GLU A 146 -1.87 -22.77 -8.63
C GLU A 146 -1.80 -22.88 -10.16
N GLU A 147 -2.94 -23.11 -10.79
CA GLU A 147 -3.10 -23.18 -12.25
C GLU A 147 -2.80 -21.85 -12.95
N TYR A 148 -2.86 -20.72 -12.23
CA TYR A 148 -2.55 -19.39 -12.77
C TYR A 148 -1.11 -18.97 -12.50
N ILE A 149 -0.37 -19.72 -11.69
CA ILE A 149 1.08 -19.51 -11.51
C ILE A 149 1.81 -20.17 -12.68
N ILE A 150 2.39 -19.33 -13.54
CA ILE A 150 3.05 -19.73 -14.78
C ILE A 150 4.55 -19.39 -14.77
N PRO A 151 5.38 -20.06 -15.60
CA PRO A 151 6.80 -19.72 -15.70
C PRO A 151 7.03 -18.27 -16.14
N ALA A 152 8.15 -17.68 -15.70
CA ALA A 152 8.57 -16.36 -16.15
C ALA A 152 8.75 -16.32 -17.67
N SER A 153 8.18 -15.29 -18.30
CA SER A 153 8.18 -15.13 -19.76
C SER A 153 8.45 -13.67 -20.13
N LEU A 154 9.62 -13.42 -20.72
CA LEU A 154 10.00 -12.08 -21.17
C LEU A 154 8.99 -11.53 -22.19
N GLY A 155 8.61 -12.33 -23.20
CA GLY A 155 7.68 -11.88 -24.23
C GLY A 155 6.29 -11.53 -23.68
N LEU A 156 5.83 -12.20 -22.62
CA LEU A 156 4.56 -11.84 -21.97
C LEU A 156 4.67 -10.52 -21.21
N VAL A 157 5.79 -10.28 -20.53
CA VAL A 157 6.04 -9.01 -19.84
C VAL A 157 6.21 -7.85 -20.81
N GLU A 158 6.92 -8.05 -21.92
CA GLU A 158 7.06 -7.04 -22.97
C GLU A 158 5.70 -6.63 -23.53
N LYS A 159 4.80 -7.59 -23.76
CA LYS A 159 3.41 -7.32 -24.14
C LYS A 159 2.71 -6.47 -23.09
N TRP A 160 2.75 -6.85 -21.81
CA TRP A 160 2.07 -6.12 -20.74
C TRP A 160 2.62 -4.72 -20.52
N VAL A 161 3.94 -4.54 -20.52
CA VAL A 161 4.58 -3.23 -20.41
C VAL A 161 4.18 -2.32 -21.58
N THR A 162 4.19 -2.86 -22.81
CA THR A 162 3.74 -2.13 -24.00
C THR A 162 2.26 -1.71 -23.88
N GLN A 163 1.42 -2.63 -23.42
CA GLN A 163 -0.01 -2.41 -23.25
C GLN A 163 -0.32 -1.36 -22.17
N ALA A 164 0.42 -1.41 -21.06
CA ALA A 164 0.24 -0.53 -19.91
C ALA A 164 0.72 0.90 -20.17
N GLN A 165 1.60 1.13 -21.14
CA GLN A 165 2.11 2.48 -21.47
C GLN A 165 2.61 3.23 -20.24
N GLY A 166 3.45 2.57 -19.42
CA GLY A 166 4.05 3.16 -18.23
C GLY A 166 3.17 3.15 -16.96
N THR A 167 2.02 2.47 -16.96
CA THR A 167 1.14 2.39 -15.78
C THR A 167 1.24 1.08 -14.99
N ILE A 168 2.21 0.21 -15.28
CA ILE A 168 2.65 -0.84 -14.34
C ILE A 168 3.74 -0.21 -13.48
N SER A 169 3.50 -0.10 -12.18
CA SER A 169 4.43 0.55 -11.25
C SER A 169 5.25 -0.45 -10.45
N GLN A 170 4.70 -1.63 -10.18
CA GLN A 170 5.36 -2.68 -9.41
C GLN A 170 5.01 -4.06 -9.96
N MET A 171 5.94 -5.02 -9.86
CA MET A 171 5.67 -6.43 -10.12
C MET A 171 6.35 -7.33 -9.07
N THR A 172 5.58 -8.24 -8.46
CA THR A 172 6.09 -9.28 -7.56
C THR A 172 6.46 -10.53 -8.37
N ILE A 173 7.68 -11.03 -8.18
CA ILE A 173 8.24 -12.19 -8.87
C ILE A 173 8.98 -13.08 -7.87
N ALA A 174 8.90 -14.40 -8.04
CA ALA A 174 9.79 -15.32 -7.34
C ALA A 174 11.13 -15.41 -8.09
N PRO A 175 12.25 -14.91 -7.55
CA PRO A 175 13.48 -14.74 -8.32
C PRO A 175 14.22 -16.04 -8.67
N GLU A 176 13.94 -17.13 -7.95
CA GLU A 176 14.59 -18.43 -8.11
C GLU A 176 14.00 -19.26 -9.27
N ILE A 177 12.87 -18.86 -9.84
CA ILE A 177 12.24 -19.64 -10.92
C ILE A 177 12.97 -19.40 -12.26
N PRO A 178 12.92 -20.37 -13.19
CA PRO A 178 13.58 -20.23 -14.50
C PRO A 178 13.18 -18.93 -15.22
N ASN A 179 14.18 -18.27 -15.80
CA ASN A 179 14.07 -17.00 -16.54
C ASN A 179 13.69 -15.75 -15.72
N ALA A 180 13.46 -15.87 -14.40
CA ALA A 180 13.05 -14.73 -13.59
C ALA A 180 14.06 -13.57 -13.60
N LEU A 181 15.36 -13.85 -13.46
CA LEU A 181 16.39 -12.81 -13.45
C LEU A 181 16.44 -11.98 -14.76
N GLU A 182 16.12 -12.58 -15.91
CA GLU A 182 16.03 -11.85 -17.17
C GLU A 182 14.83 -10.90 -17.18
N VAL A 183 13.67 -11.39 -16.75
CA VAL A 183 12.45 -10.58 -16.59
C VAL A 183 12.66 -9.43 -15.60
N ILE A 184 13.30 -9.70 -14.46
CA ILE A 184 13.61 -8.71 -13.43
C ILE A 184 14.45 -7.56 -14.02
N ARG A 185 15.55 -7.88 -14.72
CA ARG A 185 16.41 -6.87 -15.35
C ARG A 185 15.65 -6.05 -16.40
N TYR A 186 14.76 -6.68 -17.17
CA TYR A 186 13.93 -5.98 -18.13
C TYR A 186 13.00 -4.98 -17.44
N LEU A 187 12.25 -5.41 -16.41
CA LEU A 187 11.31 -4.56 -15.66
C LEU A 187 12.02 -3.36 -15.02
N VAL A 188 13.17 -3.58 -14.39
CA VAL A 188 13.99 -2.51 -13.80
C VAL A 188 14.40 -1.49 -14.86
N LYS A 189 14.79 -1.93 -16.06
CA LYS A 189 15.12 -1.03 -17.19
C LYS A 189 13.92 -0.20 -17.66
N GLN A 190 12.69 -0.70 -17.47
CA GLN A 190 11.46 0.04 -17.78
C GLN A 190 11.04 1.00 -16.64
N GLY A 191 11.80 1.07 -15.55
CA GLY A 191 11.47 1.90 -14.38
C GLY A 191 10.40 1.30 -13.48
N ILE A 192 10.13 -0.01 -13.59
CA ILE A 192 9.15 -0.72 -12.78
C ILE A 192 9.84 -1.25 -11.51
N ALA A 193 9.27 -0.97 -10.34
CA ALA A 193 9.75 -1.55 -9.09
C ALA A 193 9.53 -3.07 -9.10
N VAL A 194 10.57 -3.83 -8.75
CA VAL A 194 10.46 -5.28 -8.70
C VAL A 194 10.52 -5.74 -7.24
N ALA A 195 9.50 -6.49 -6.86
CA ALA A 195 9.37 -7.05 -5.53
C ALA A 195 9.62 -8.57 -5.56
N ALA A 196 10.30 -9.09 -4.55
CA ALA A 196 10.40 -10.53 -4.31
C ALA A 196 9.31 -10.98 -3.33
N GLY A 197 8.53 -11.97 -3.71
CA GLY A 197 7.41 -12.51 -2.93
C GLY A 197 6.94 -13.84 -3.51
N HIS A 198 6.16 -14.60 -2.75
CA HIS A 198 5.74 -15.96 -3.15
C HIS A 198 6.92 -16.83 -3.64
N THR A 199 8.00 -16.82 -2.86
CA THR A 199 9.33 -17.31 -3.25
C THR A 199 9.89 -18.29 -2.24
N ASP A 200 10.47 -19.38 -2.71
CA ASP A 200 11.25 -20.31 -1.90
C ASP A 200 12.76 -20.11 -2.14
N ALA A 201 13.17 -18.90 -2.55
CA ALA A 201 14.58 -18.59 -2.78
C ALA A 201 15.44 -18.81 -1.52
N THR A 202 16.61 -19.37 -1.75
CA THR A 202 17.74 -19.34 -0.82
C THR A 202 18.22 -17.90 -0.57
N TYR A 203 19.01 -17.73 0.48
CA TYR A 203 19.72 -16.47 0.72
C TYR A 203 20.58 -16.03 -0.48
N GLU A 204 21.29 -16.96 -1.11
CA GLU A 204 22.17 -16.69 -2.26
C GLU A 204 21.39 -16.28 -3.52
N GLU A 205 20.28 -16.96 -3.83
CA GLU A 205 19.40 -16.61 -4.95
C GLU A 205 18.77 -15.23 -4.78
N MET A 206 18.42 -14.84 -3.55
CA MET A 206 17.98 -13.47 -3.28
C MET A 206 19.06 -12.44 -3.55
N HIS A 207 20.33 -12.74 -3.25
CA HIS A 207 21.42 -11.82 -3.58
C HIS A 207 21.66 -11.68 -5.08
N ASP A 208 21.42 -12.74 -5.86
CA ASP A 208 21.34 -12.64 -7.32
C ASP A 208 20.18 -11.74 -7.77
N ALA A 209 19.03 -11.84 -7.10
CA ALA A 209 17.87 -11.01 -7.37
C ALA A 209 18.13 -9.52 -7.06
N PHE A 210 18.79 -9.21 -5.94
CA PHE A 210 19.18 -7.84 -5.60
C PHE A 210 20.17 -7.27 -6.63
N ARG A 211 21.14 -8.08 -7.08
CA ARG A 211 22.04 -7.70 -8.18
C ARG A 211 21.31 -7.46 -9.51
N ALA A 212 20.21 -8.18 -9.75
CA ALA A 212 19.34 -7.98 -10.90
C ALA A 212 18.42 -6.76 -10.77
N GLY A 213 18.28 -6.20 -9.57
CA GLY A 213 17.56 -4.96 -9.29
C GLY A 213 16.25 -5.11 -8.51
N VAL A 214 16.00 -6.25 -7.86
CA VAL A 214 14.92 -6.36 -6.87
C VAL A 214 15.15 -5.32 -5.76
N SER A 215 14.13 -4.51 -5.49
CA SER A 215 14.20 -3.39 -4.53
C SER A 215 13.13 -3.47 -3.44
N VAL A 216 12.18 -4.40 -3.53
CA VAL A 216 11.07 -4.57 -2.59
C VAL A 216 10.94 -6.03 -2.16
N GLY A 217 10.51 -6.29 -0.92
CA GLY A 217 10.00 -7.58 -0.47
C GLY A 217 8.49 -7.48 -0.24
N SER A 218 7.69 -8.18 -1.04
CA SER A 218 6.22 -8.16 -0.93
C SER A 218 5.79 -8.85 0.36
N HIS A 219 4.83 -8.23 1.06
CA HIS A 219 4.24 -8.68 2.34
C HIS A 219 5.18 -9.55 3.18
N THR A 220 6.36 -9.01 3.49
CA THR A 220 7.50 -9.70 4.08
C THR A 220 7.08 -10.56 5.27
N PHE A 221 7.72 -11.73 5.42
CA PHE A 221 7.32 -12.90 6.23
C PHE A 221 6.34 -13.86 5.54
N ASN A 222 5.37 -13.37 4.76
CA ASN A 222 4.33 -14.20 4.18
C ASN A 222 4.80 -14.86 2.88
N ALA A 223 4.33 -16.09 2.63
CA ALA A 223 4.61 -16.84 1.41
C ALA A 223 6.10 -16.86 0.97
N MET A 224 7.03 -16.92 1.93
CA MET A 224 8.46 -16.92 1.63
C MET A 224 9.23 -18.02 2.37
N ARG A 225 10.46 -18.29 1.95
CA ARG A 225 11.39 -19.10 2.75
C ARG A 225 11.77 -18.35 4.03
N GLY A 226 11.53 -18.96 5.18
CA GLY A 226 11.79 -18.39 6.49
C GLY A 226 13.26 -18.48 6.91
N ILE A 227 13.55 -17.96 8.11
CA ILE A 227 14.91 -17.94 8.66
C ILE A 227 15.23 -19.25 9.37
N HIS A 228 16.37 -19.84 9.04
CA HIS A 228 17.05 -20.86 9.84
C HIS A 228 18.52 -20.46 10.04
N GLN A 229 19.13 -20.81 11.19
CA GLN A 229 20.47 -20.32 11.57
C GLN A 229 21.62 -20.72 10.64
N ARG A 230 21.40 -21.69 9.73
CA ARG A 230 22.35 -22.13 8.69
C ARG A 230 21.92 -21.78 7.27
N GLU A 231 20.70 -21.30 7.09
CA GLU A 231 20.13 -20.93 5.80
C GLU A 231 19.07 -19.86 6.08
N PRO A 232 19.44 -18.56 5.99
CA PRO A 232 18.54 -17.48 6.35
C PRO A 232 17.33 -17.33 5.40
N GLY A 233 17.39 -17.94 4.21
CA GLY A 233 16.34 -17.91 3.21
C GLY A 233 16.03 -16.51 2.69
N ALA A 234 14.94 -16.43 1.92
CA ALA A 234 14.45 -15.17 1.38
C ALA A 234 14.16 -14.11 2.46
N LEU A 235 13.55 -14.52 3.57
CA LEU A 235 13.26 -13.61 4.68
C LEU A 235 14.53 -13.02 5.29
N GLY A 236 15.55 -13.84 5.57
CA GLY A 236 16.81 -13.35 6.10
C GLY A 236 17.53 -12.41 5.14
N ALA A 237 17.48 -12.70 3.84
CA ALA A 237 18.05 -11.84 2.81
C ALA A 237 17.36 -10.45 2.77
N LEU A 238 16.03 -10.41 2.75
CA LEU A 238 15.25 -9.17 2.73
C LEU A 238 15.48 -8.31 3.99
N LEU A 239 15.51 -8.94 5.17
CA LEU A 239 15.71 -8.23 6.43
C LEU A 239 17.12 -7.67 6.58
N THR A 240 18.13 -8.34 6.03
CA THR A 240 19.54 -7.93 6.22
C THR A 240 20.12 -7.09 5.08
N HIS A 241 19.50 -7.09 3.89
CA HIS A 241 20.00 -6.29 2.77
C HIS A 241 19.70 -4.79 2.97
N GLU A 242 20.73 -3.96 2.88
CA GLU A 242 20.58 -2.50 2.90
C GLU A 242 19.99 -2.00 1.58
N GLY A 243 19.03 -1.08 1.61
CA GLY A 243 18.48 -0.49 0.38
C GLY A 243 17.29 -1.21 -0.25
N VAL A 244 16.86 -2.36 0.27
CA VAL A 244 15.60 -3.03 -0.12
C VAL A 244 14.51 -2.65 0.87
N THR A 245 13.32 -2.29 0.40
CA THR A 245 12.17 -1.98 1.26
C THR A 245 11.33 -3.24 1.52
N CYS A 246 10.93 -3.49 2.76
CA CYS A 246 10.02 -4.59 3.08
C CYS A 246 8.59 -4.06 3.28
N GLU A 247 7.64 -4.57 2.51
CA GLU A 247 6.21 -4.37 2.78
C GLU A 247 5.79 -5.24 3.97
N ILE A 248 4.92 -4.73 4.85
CA ILE A 248 4.41 -5.44 6.02
C ILE A 248 2.90 -5.25 6.12
N VAL A 249 2.16 -6.36 6.16
CA VAL A 249 0.73 -6.37 6.51
C VAL A 249 0.60 -6.33 8.03
N ALA A 250 0.29 -5.16 8.57
CA ALA A 250 0.24 -4.92 10.02
C ALA A 250 -1.18 -5.02 10.58
N ASP A 251 -1.92 -6.09 10.28
CA ASP A 251 -3.26 -6.30 10.82
C ASP A 251 -3.29 -7.10 12.14
N GLY A 252 -2.12 -7.56 12.60
CA GLY A 252 -1.97 -8.36 13.82
C GLY A 252 -2.22 -9.86 13.61
N HIS A 253 -2.55 -10.28 12.39
CA HIS A 253 -2.90 -11.65 12.04
C HIS A 253 -1.93 -12.26 11.03
N HIS A 254 -1.57 -11.54 9.97
CA HIS A 254 -0.57 -11.98 8.99
C HIS A 254 0.82 -12.05 9.62
N VAL A 255 1.19 -10.97 10.31
CA VAL A 255 2.50 -10.84 10.94
C VAL A 255 2.31 -10.56 12.42
N HIS A 256 2.83 -11.44 13.26
CA HIS A 256 2.81 -11.23 14.70
C HIS A 256 3.50 -9.89 15.06
N PRO A 257 2.97 -9.05 15.97
CA PRO A 257 3.55 -7.73 16.28
C PRO A 257 5.04 -7.77 16.68
N GLY A 258 5.49 -8.86 17.31
CA GLY A 258 6.91 -9.08 17.60
C GLY A 258 7.80 -9.20 16.36
N SER A 259 7.27 -9.78 15.27
CA SER A 259 7.97 -9.88 13.97
C SER A 259 7.95 -8.56 13.21
N ILE A 260 6.87 -7.78 13.32
CA ILE A 260 6.82 -6.40 12.81
C ILE A 260 7.92 -5.57 13.48
N ARG A 261 8.06 -5.67 14.81
CA ARG A 261 9.13 -5.00 15.56
C ARG A 261 10.53 -5.49 15.18
N LEU A 262 10.69 -6.80 14.91
CA LEU A 262 11.95 -7.35 14.40
C LEU A 262 12.32 -6.73 13.05
N ALA A 263 11.37 -6.66 12.11
CA ALA A 263 11.61 -6.02 10.82
C ALA A 263 11.99 -4.54 11.00
N ALA A 264 11.33 -3.82 11.91
CA ALA A 264 11.68 -2.42 12.22
C ALA A 264 13.10 -2.28 12.76
N ALA A 265 13.53 -3.19 13.63
CA ALA A 265 14.89 -3.21 14.14
C ALA A 265 15.94 -3.48 13.03
N CYS A 266 15.62 -4.31 12.04
CA CYS A 266 16.54 -4.63 10.94
C CYS A 266 16.58 -3.53 9.87
N LYS A 267 15.44 -2.93 9.53
CA LYS A 267 15.29 -2.03 8.38
C LYS A 267 15.34 -0.54 8.72
N GLY A 268 15.17 -0.21 10.00
CA GLY A 268 15.04 1.17 10.47
C GLY A 268 13.84 1.90 9.86
N ASP A 269 13.83 3.22 10.00
CA ASP A 269 12.67 4.05 9.64
C ASP A 269 12.44 4.21 8.14
N ARG A 270 13.39 3.81 7.29
CA ARG A 270 13.37 4.14 5.85
C ARG A 270 12.90 3.00 4.95
N TYR A 271 13.16 1.76 5.35
CA TYR A 271 13.03 0.59 4.46
C TYR A 271 11.92 -0.37 4.89
N LEU A 272 10.86 0.19 5.47
CA LEU A 272 9.61 -0.50 5.74
C LEU A 272 8.43 0.28 5.18
N CYS A 273 7.50 -0.43 4.56
CA CYS A 273 6.20 0.08 4.15
C CYS A 273 5.11 -0.72 4.85
N LEU A 274 4.10 -0.03 5.36
CA LEU A 274 2.82 -0.66 5.65
C LEU A 274 2.06 -0.83 4.34
N VAL A 275 1.49 -2.00 4.16
CA VAL A 275 0.52 -2.29 3.12
C VAL A 275 -0.69 -2.96 3.76
N THR A 276 -1.87 -2.83 3.16
CA THR A 276 -3.04 -3.55 3.70
C THR A 276 -3.06 -4.98 3.22
N ASP A 277 -2.62 -5.26 1.99
CA ASP A 277 -2.98 -6.49 1.28
C ASP A 277 -4.52 -6.68 1.30
N GLY A 278 -5.23 -5.54 1.20
CA GLY A 278 -6.68 -5.47 1.38
C GLY A 278 -7.40 -6.27 0.30
N MET A 279 -8.40 -7.04 0.70
CA MET A 279 -9.23 -7.83 -0.21
C MET A 279 -10.69 -7.34 -0.23
N MET A 280 -11.53 -7.84 -1.14
CA MET A 280 -12.87 -7.29 -1.41
C MET A 280 -13.77 -7.12 -0.17
N ALA A 281 -13.58 -7.92 0.88
CA ALA A 281 -14.33 -7.84 2.13
C ALA A 281 -13.90 -6.69 3.07
N THR A 282 -12.80 -5.99 2.76
CA THR A 282 -12.39 -4.76 3.46
C THR A 282 -13.56 -3.78 3.47
N GLY A 283 -14.06 -3.45 4.66
CA GLY A 283 -15.22 -2.58 4.86
C GLY A 283 -16.60 -3.25 4.80
N LEU A 284 -16.69 -4.59 4.68
CA LEU A 284 -17.96 -5.32 4.60
C LEU A 284 -18.32 -6.16 5.84
N GLY A 285 -17.35 -6.46 6.72
CA GLY A 285 -17.56 -7.22 7.95
C GLY A 285 -17.41 -8.74 7.80
N GLU A 286 -17.95 -9.48 8.78
CA GLU A 286 -17.92 -10.95 8.82
C GLU A 286 -18.77 -11.55 7.70
N GLY A 287 -18.26 -12.60 7.04
CA GLY A 287 -19.01 -13.24 5.96
C GLY A 287 -18.20 -14.18 5.07
N GLU A 288 -18.84 -14.63 4.00
CA GLU A 288 -18.24 -15.47 2.95
C GLU A 288 -18.04 -14.63 1.68
N TYR A 289 -16.83 -14.67 1.13
CA TYR A 289 -16.39 -13.84 0.01
C TYR A 289 -15.55 -14.66 -0.98
N GLN A 290 -15.13 -14.02 -2.07
CA GLN A 290 -14.25 -14.60 -3.08
C GLN A 290 -12.93 -13.81 -3.12
N LEU A 291 -11.79 -14.48 -3.20
CA LEU A 291 -10.49 -13.84 -3.43
C LEU A 291 -9.69 -14.68 -4.40
N MET A 292 -9.18 -14.06 -5.48
CA MET A 292 -8.36 -14.76 -6.49
C MET A 292 -9.01 -16.07 -7.00
N GLY A 293 -10.34 -16.11 -7.10
CA GLY A 293 -11.13 -17.27 -7.56
C GLY A 293 -11.37 -18.35 -6.49
N ARG A 294 -11.09 -18.05 -5.21
CA ARG A 294 -11.23 -18.98 -4.09
C ARG A 294 -12.21 -18.43 -3.05
N GLN A 295 -13.03 -19.31 -2.47
CA GLN A 295 -13.92 -18.93 -1.37
C GLN A 295 -13.11 -18.67 -0.10
N VAL A 296 -13.40 -17.54 0.55
CA VAL A 296 -12.74 -17.06 1.76
C VAL A 296 -13.81 -16.72 2.80
N ARG A 297 -13.58 -17.13 4.04
CA ARG A 297 -14.41 -16.75 5.19
C ARG A 297 -13.68 -15.69 6.00
N VAL A 298 -14.35 -14.58 6.27
CA VAL A 298 -13.93 -13.57 7.24
C VAL A 298 -14.58 -13.92 8.57
N ASP A 299 -13.79 -14.01 9.63
CA ASP A 299 -14.28 -14.24 11.00
C ASP A 299 -14.64 -12.94 11.73
N SER A 300 -15.15 -13.06 12.95
CA SER A 300 -15.54 -11.92 13.79
C SER A 300 -14.37 -11.04 14.25
N HIS A 301 -13.13 -11.47 14.02
CA HIS A 301 -11.92 -10.67 14.24
C HIS A 301 -11.43 -10.00 12.95
N GLY A 302 -12.15 -10.16 11.83
CA GLY A 302 -11.78 -9.61 10.53
C GLY A 302 -10.70 -10.42 9.80
N THR A 303 -10.31 -11.60 10.31
CA THR A 303 -9.30 -12.42 9.63
C THR A 303 -9.94 -13.21 8.49
N ALA A 304 -9.41 -13.05 7.28
CA ALA A 304 -9.83 -13.74 6.08
C ALA A 304 -9.06 -15.07 5.91
N ARG A 305 -9.76 -16.21 5.79
CA ARG A 305 -9.14 -17.54 5.62
C ARG A 305 -9.82 -18.39 4.56
N LEU A 306 -9.02 -19.19 3.85
CA LEU A 306 -9.49 -20.32 3.07
C LEU A 306 -9.99 -21.45 3.99
N HIS A 307 -10.72 -22.42 3.42
CA HIS A 307 -11.22 -23.58 4.15
C HIS A 307 -10.11 -24.43 4.81
N ASP A 308 -8.89 -24.40 4.28
CA ASP A 308 -7.73 -25.10 4.86
C ASP A 308 -7.01 -24.30 5.98
N GLY A 309 -7.52 -23.11 6.33
CA GLY A 309 -6.98 -22.24 7.37
C GLY A 309 -5.94 -21.22 6.88
N THR A 310 -5.51 -21.30 5.61
CA THR A 310 -4.59 -20.35 4.98
C THR A 310 -5.17 -18.95 5.03
N ILE A 311 -4.40 -17.97 5.51
CA ILE A 311 -4.82 -16.56 5.49
C ILE A 311 -4.86 -16.07 4.04
N ALA A 312 -5.91 -15.32 3.67
CA ALA A 312 -6.19 -14.92 2.31
C ALA A 312 -6.50 -13.42 2.21
N GLY A 313 -5.44 -12.62 2.09
CA GLY A 313 -5.51 -11.16 2.15
C GLY A 313 -5.95 -10.64 3.53
N SER A 314 -5.98 -9.32 3.68
CA SER A 314 -6.47 -8.65 4.88
C SER A 314 -7.79 -7.93 4.66
N THR A 315 -8.51 -7.67 5.75
CA THR A 315 -9.66 -6.75 5.77
C THR A 315 -9.33 -5.42 6.46
N ALA A 316 -8.07 -5.23 6.86
CA ALA A 316 -7.63 -4.04 7.58
C ALA A 316 -7.50 -2.82 6.66
N THR A 317 -7.85 -1.65 7.18
CA THR A 317 -7.56 -0.36 6.55
C THR A 317 -6.20 0.18 6.98
N MET A 318 -5.61 1.11 6.23
CA MET A 318 -4.26 1.61 6.51
C MET A 318 -4.13 2.27 7.90
N ASN A 319 -5.17 2.96 8.37
CA ASN A 319 -5.19 3.52 9.73
C ASN A 319 -5.21 2.43 10.82
N GLN A 320 -5.83 1.27 10.56
CA GLN A 320 -5.76 0.11 11.45
C GLN A 320 -4.37 -0.53 11.41
N CYS A 321 -3.73 -0.62 10.24
CA CYS A 321 -2.34 -1.05 10.12
C CYS A 321 -1.39 -0.14 10.93
N LEU A 322 -1.57 1.18 10.82
CA LEU A 322 -0.84 2.16 11.60
C LEU A 322 -1.06 1.95 13.11
N LYS A 323 -2.32 1.78 13.55
CA LYS A 323 -2.66 1.51 14.95
C LYS A 323 -1.95 0.26 15.47
N THR A 324 -1.98 -0.85 14.74
CA THR A 324 -1.31 -2.09 15.14
C THR A 324 0.21 -1.92 15.22
N ALA A 325 0.81 -1.24 14.25
CA ALA A 325 2.26 -0.95 14.27
C ALA A 325 2.67 -0.17 15.52
N VAL A 326 1.88 0.82 15.93
CA VAL A 326 2.18 1.64 17.10
C VAL A 326 1.80 0.93 18.41
N GLU A 327 0.55 0.50 18.55
CA GLU A 327 0.01 0.01 19.81
C GLU A 327 0.47 -1.41 20.15
N GLN A 328 0.60 -2.29 19.14
CA GLN A 328 0.94 -3.69 19.37
C GLN A 328 2.41 -3.98 19.09
N ALA A 329 2.94 -3.51 17.96
CA ALA A 329 4.35 -3.72 17.60
C ALA A 329 5.30 -2.73 18.30
N ARG A 330 4.76 -1.71 18.99
CA ARG A 330 5.50 -0.71 19.76
C ARG A 330 6.51 0.07 18.92
N ILE A 331 6.17 0.30 17.65
CA ILE A 331 6.92 1.21 16.78
C ILE A 331 6.55 2.65 17.16
N PRO A 332 7.51 3.57 17.31
CA PRO A 332 7.19 4.99 17.54
C PRO A 332 6.22 5.54 16.48
N PHE A 333 5.27 6.38 16.88
CA PHE A 333 4.24 6.89 15.97
C PHE A 333 4.81 7.52 14.71
N ASP A 334 5.82 8.39 14.83
CA ASP A 334 6.41 9.06 13.66
C ASP A 334 7.15 8.08 12.73
N SER A 335 7.78 7.03 13.26
CA SER A 335 8.38 5.95 12.47
C SER A 335 7.30 5.15 11.73
N ALA A 336 6.23 4.77 12.41
CA ALA A 336 5.11 4.05 11.79
C ALA A 336 4.38 4.91 10.75
N LEU A 337 4.31 6.23 10.96
CA LEU A 337 3.76 7.17 9.99
C LEU A 337 4.60 7.22 8.71
N LEU A 338 5.94 7.19 8.80
CA LEU A 338 6.82 7.08 7.63
C LEU A 338 6.54 5.80 6.83
N MET A 339 6.24 4.69 7.52
CA MET A 339 5.90 3.42 6.89
C MET A 339 4.59 3.47 6.09
N ALA A 340 3.62 4.29 6.50
CA ALA A 340 2.34 4.46 5.79
C ALA A 340 2.32 5.62 4.77
N THR A 341 3.36 6.45 4.71
CA THR A 341 3.37 7.70 3.92
C THR A 341 4.63 7.85 3.07
N LEU A 342 5.74 8.30 3.65
CA LEU A 342 6.93 8.70 2.91
C LEU A 342 7.67 7.52 2.28
N ASN A 343 7.74 6.38 2.97
CA ASN A 343 8.41 5.19 2.46
C ASN A 343 7.67 4.59 1.24
N PRO A 344 6.35 4.38 1.28
CA PRO A 344 5.64 3.95 0.08
C PRO A 344 5.68 4.99 -1.04
N ALA A 345 5.71 6.29 -0.73
CA ALA A 345 5.92 7.33 -1.75
C ALA A 345 7.27 7.17 -2.47
N ARG A 346 8.34 6.80 -1.75
CA ARG A 346 9.68 6.56 -2.32
C ARG A 346 9.71 5.32 -3.20
N VAL A 347 9.07 4.23 -2.77
CA VAL A 347 8.97 3.00 -3.57
C VAL A 347 8.23 3.26 -4.88
N ALA A 348 7.13 4.03 -4.82
CA ALA A 348 6.36 4.41 -6.00
C ALA A 348 6.99 5.55 -6.83
N GLY A 349 8.13 6.13 -6.41
CA GLY A 349 8.79 7.23 -7.12
C GLY A 349 8.00 8.54 -7.15
N VAL A 350 7.15 8.79 -6.15
CA VAL A 350 6.29 9.98 -6.06
C VAL A 350 6.54 10.84 -4.81
N ASP A 351 7.61 10.58 -4.07
CA ASP A 351 7.98 11.27 -2.82
C ASP A 351 8.24 12.77 -3.01
N GLN A 352 8.55 13.22 -4.22
CA GLN A 352 8.65 14.66 -4.53
C GLN A 352 7.29 15.39 -4.46
N ARG A 353 6.17 14.67 -4.63
CA ARG A 353 4.81 15.26 -4.64
C ARG A 353 3.89 14.72 -3.55
N LYS A 354 4.16 13.54 -2.98
CA LYS A 354 3.34 12.88 -1.95
C LYS A 354 4.17 12.38 -0.77
N GLY A 355 3.51 11.86 0.27
CA GLY A 355 4.15 11.18 1.42
C GLY A 355 4.69 12.09 2.53
N SER A 356 4.55 13.41 2.40
CA SER A 356 4.83 14.36 3.48
C SER A 356 3.99 15.63 3.32
N LEU A 357 3.76 16.34 4.42
CA LEU A 357 3.15 17.67 4.37
C LEU A 357 4.26 18.71 4.14
N ALA A 358 4.34 19.24 2.92
CA ALA A 358 5.28 20.29 2.56
C ALA A 358 4.67 21.21 1.50
N VAL A 359 5.00 22.50 1.56
CA VAL A 359 4.54 23.49 0.58
C VAL A 359 4.91 23.06 -0.84
N GLY A 360 3.95 23.17 -1.77
CA GLY A 360 4.08 22.78 -3.17
C GLY A 360 3.81 21.30 -3.46
N LYS A 361 3.69 20.44 -2.45
CA LYS A 361 3.25 19.05 -2.63
C LYS A 361 1.75 18.95 -2.88
N ASP A 362 1.31 17.80 -3.38
CA ASP A 362 -0.11 17.51 -3.52
C ASP A 362 -0.79 17.63 -2.15
N ALA A 363 -2.00 18.19 -2.14
CA ALA A 363 -2.83 18.34 -0.95
C ALA A 363 -3.43 17.00 -0.51
N ASP A 364 -2.55 16.14 0.01
CA ASP A 364 -2.83 14.81 0.53
C ASP A 364 -2.62 14.79 2.04
N LEU A 365 -3.70 14.82 2.82
CA LEU A 365 -3.64 14.80 4.29
C LEU A 365 -4.76 13.97 4.90
N VAL A 366 -4.57 13.53 6.15
CA VAL A 366 -5.56 12.84 6.96
C VAL A 366 -5.66 13.52 8.31
N VAL A 367 -6.88 13.67 8.81
CA VAL A 367 -7.16 14.04 10.19
C VAL A 367 -7.53 12.76 10.94
N LEU A 368 -6.72 12.41 11.95
CA LEU A 368 -6.91 11.25 12.81
C LEU A 368 -7.30 11.66 14.23
N ASP A 369 -8.24 10.93 14.83
CA ASP A 369 -8.48 11.04 16.27
C ASP A 369 -7.42 10.29 17.11
N ASP A 370 -7.65 10.17 18.41
CA ASP A 370 -6.75 9.44 19.32
C ASP A 370 -6.84 7.91 19.21
N ASP A 371 -7.93 7.40 18.62
CA ASP A 371 -8.15 5.97 18.38
C ASP A 371 -7.75 5.54 16.96
N TYR A 372 -7.05 6.41 16.23
CA TYR A 372 -6.62 6.24 14.84
C TYR A 372 -7.79 6.17 13.84
N ARG A 373 -8.99 6.64 14.19
CA ARG A 373 -10.09 6.76 13.24
C ARG A 373 -9.84 7.95 12.33
N VAL A 374 -10.18 7.78 11.06
CA VAL A 374 -10.14 8.86 10.08
C VAL A 374 -11.35 9.75 10.30
N VAL A 375 -11.13 11.02 10.54
CA VAL A 375 -12.20 12.03 10.66
C VAL A 375 -12.41 12.71 9.31
N TRP A 376 -11.30 13.12 8.71
CA TRP A 376 -11.24 13.73 7.38
C TRP A 376 -10.06 13.15 6.61
N SER A 377 -10.19 13.11 5.30
CA SER A 377 -9.06 12.98 4.40
C SER A 377 -9.18 13.99 3.27
N VAL A 378 -8.04 14.34 2.70
CA VAL A 378 -7.96 15.16 1.50
C VAL A 378 -7.09 14.42 0.50
N ALA A 379 -7.60 14.19 -0.71
CA ALA A 379 -6.84 13.60 -1.80
C ALA A 379 -6.80 14.60 -2.97
N GLU A 380 -5.60 15.06 -3.32
CA GLU A 380 -5.33 16.10 -4.33
C GLU A 380 -6.27 17.32 -4.19
N GLY A 381 -6.52 17.75 -2.94
CA GLY A 381 -7.35 18.90 -2.61
C GLY A 381 -8.85 18.63 -2.44
N VAL A 382 -9.32 17.42 -2.75
CA VAL A 382 -10.73 17.03 -2.57
C VAL A 382 -10.93 16.46 -1.18
N VAL A 383 -11.89 17.01 -0.42
CA VAL A 383 -12.19 16.60 0.95
C VAL A 383 -13.15 15.42 0.98
N TYR A 384 -12.83 14.40 1.77
CA TYR A 384 -13.69 13.26 2.08
C TYR A 384 -13.91 13.20 3.59
N LYS A 385 -15.14 12.92 3.99
CA LYS A 385 -15.51 12.67 5.39
C LYS A 385 -15.65 11.17 5.58
N SER A 386 -15.02 10.62 6.60
CA SER A 386 -15.16 9.19 6.89
C SER A 386 -16.59 8.86 7.32
N PRO A 387 -17.18 7.74 6.84
CA PRO A 387 -18.48 7.26 7.29
C PRO A 387 -18.53 6.98 8.80
N GLU A 388 -17.42 6.51 9.37
CA GLU A 388 -17.31 6.17 10.81
C GLU A 388 -16.96 7.40 11.68
N GLY A 389 -16.47 8.47 11.06
CA GLY A 389 -16.12 9.73 11.74
C GLY A 389 -17.30 10.66 12.01
N ALA A 390 -18.52 10.27 11.65
CA ALA A 390 -19.75 10.97 12.03
C ALA A 390 -20.11 10.66 13.50
N LEU A 391 -19.23 11.02 14.42
CA LEU A 391 -19.66 11.23 15.80
C LEU A 391 -20.58 12.46 15.80
N GLU A 392 -21.78 12.25 16.31
CA GLU A 392 -22.83 13.23 16.54
C GLU A 392 -22.23 14.57 17.02
N SER A 393 -22.37 15.61 16.19
CA SER A 393 -22.13 16.99 16.59
C SER A 393 -23.43 17.63 17.07
#